data_AF-A0A1I2DKN2-F1
#
_entry.id   AF-A0A1I2DKN2-F1
#
_cell.length_a   1.000
_cell.length_b   1.000
_cell.length_c   1.000
_cell.angle_alpha   90.00
_cell.angle_beta   90.00
_cell.angle_gamma   90.00
#
_symmetry.space_group_name_H-M   'P 1'
#
loop_
_entity.id
_entity.type
_entity.pdbx_description
1 polymer ?
#
loop_
_entity_poly.entity_id
_entity_poly.type
_entity_poly.pdbx_seq_one_letter_code
_entity_poly.pdbx_strand_id
1 'polypeptide(L)'
;MLAPVTGDGGSGGIAEDQVTGAGRVSAGLAWAANHLLMMPLSHRLLLVTANAVVVAAAGIRAPLGWMLVPILLAVSTTPAVAAVVAAWSAVLIALSIAVPVVPGHQSDPLWLAVSGLSLASLPVFARLHRRRMAAEVTPNIRRLTPEGAPRPAVLALSRAEAEVAASTKVRGLGTRVLLGVVQGKTAGPARVAWTLEQAFEAIAARRTASLAEIAGALDQLVEGMGPDVHVAASLVEISASGQVWFLRCGGPAVLAARQVVGTGAVVGEGPGGLPLGLGAPAGEELVEAPAGARLAVVTHAFSAEHYDDYVGQVQESLAARTPELAAIRLMLGHATGASAPVVGPALVIEPVTD
;
A
#
# COMPACT_ATOMS: atom_id res chain seq x y z
N MET A 1 -6.58 35.87 -63.20
CA MET A 1 -5.10 36.06 -63.21
C MET A 1 -4.80 37.09 -62.14
N LEU A 2 -4.09 36.69 -61.08
CA LEU A 2 -3.39 37.48 -60.04
C LEU A 2 -3.50 36.76 -58.69
N ALA A 3 -2.40 36.12 -58.33
CA ALA A 3 -1.91 35.95 -56.96
C ALA A 3 -0.66 36.86 -56.85
N PRO A 4 0.05 36.98 -55.70
CA PRO A 4 -0.33 36.95 -54.28
C PRO A 4 0.23 38.18 -53.51
N VAL A 5 -0.19 38.42 -52.25
CA VAL A 5 0.67 39.10 -51.25
C VAL A 5 0.45 38.48 -49.87
N THR A 6 1.57 38.16 -49.25
CA THR A 6 1.86 37.58 -47.94
C THR A 6 1.47 38.46 -46.77
N GLY A 7 1.05 37.84 -45.66
CA GLY A 7 0.93 38.46 -44.34
C GLY A 7 1.10 37.41 -43.25
N ASP A 8 2.33 37.23 -42.82
CA ASP A 8 2.76 36.42 -41.67
C ASP A 8 2.61 37.26 -40.39
N GLY A 9 2.16 36.65 -39.29
CA GLY A 9 1.96 37.34 -38.02
C GLY A 9 1.52 36.38 -36.92
N GLY A 10 2.49 35.75 -36.27
CA GLY A 10 2.28 34.65 -35.33
C GLY A 10 1.69 35.02 -33.97
N SER A 11 1.05 34.02 -33.35
CA SER A 11 1.06 33.79 -31.90
C SER A 11 0.48 32.40 -31.62
N GLY A 12 1.23 31.54 -30.93
CA GLY A 12 0.73 30.23 -30.51
C GLY A 12 1.81 29.16 -30.49
N GLY A 13 2.65 29.14 -29.46
CA GLY A 13 3.66 28.10 -29.36
C GLY A 13 4.58 28.19 -28.14
N ILE A 14 4.08 28.51 -26.95
CA ILE A 14 4.82 28.30 -25.69
C ILE A 14 3.81 27.99 -24.57
N ALA A 15 3.28 26.76 -24.52
CA ALA A 15 2.53 26.29 -23.35
C ALA A 15 2.48 24.75 -23.20
N GLU A 16 2.75 23.98 -24.26
CA GLU A 16 2.46 22.54 -24.24
C GLU A 16 3.65 21.65 -23.80
N ASP A 17 4.87 22.17 -23.75
CA ASP A 17 6.07 21.37 -23.46
C ASP A 17 6.54 21.38 -21.99
N GLN A 18 5.99 22.26 -21.15
CA GLN A 18 6.36 22.31 -19.72
C GLN A 18 5.53 21.37 -18.83
N VAL A 19 4.32 20.99 -19.26
CA VAL A 19 3.40 20.15 -18.45
C VAL A 19 3.77 18.66 -18.54
N THR A 20 4.37 18.22 -19.65
CA THR A 20 4.82 16.83 -19.85
C THR A 20 6.13 16.51 -19.11
N GLY A 21 7.01 17.51 -18.94
CA GLY A 21 8.27 17.36 -18.20
C GLY A 21 8.07 17.14 -16.70
N ALA A 22 7.21 17.95 -16.06
CA ALA A 22 6.93 17.83 -14.62
C ALA A 22 6.23 16.49 -14.27
N GLY A 23 5.33 16.02 -15.15
CA GLY A 23 4.66 14.72 -14.99
C GLY A 23 5.58 13.50 -15.17
N ARG A 24 6.60 13.59 -16.04
CA ARG A 24 7.60 12.52 -16.21
C ARG A 24 8.59 12.47 -15.04
N VAL A 25 8.99 13.62 -14.51
CA VAL A 25 9.87 13.69 -13.33
C VAL A 25 9.15 13.20 -12.07
N SER A 26 7.88 13.57 -11.87
CA SER A 26 7.09 13.07 -10.73
C SER A 26 6.81 11.57 -10.84
N ALA A 27 6.52 11.04 -12.03
CA ALA A 27 6.35 9.60 -12.25
C ALA A 27 7.65 8.80 -12.05
N GLY A 28 8.79 9.35 -12.48
CA GLY A 28 10.10 8.73 -12.24
C GLY A 28 10.48 8.69 -10.77
N LEU A 29 10.18 9.76 -10.01
CA LEU A 29 10.41 9.83 -8.57
C LEU A 29 9.48 8.90 -7.78
N ALA A 30 8.21 8.79 -8.19
CA ALA A 30 7.26 7.86 -7.59
C ALA A 30 7.63 6.39 -7.88
N TRP A 31 8.13 6.07 -9.08
CA TRP A 31 8.65 4.73 -9.40
C TRP A 31 9.87 4.37 -8.57
N ALA A 32 10.85 5.27 -8.46
CA ALA A 32 12.01 5.06 -7.61
C ALA A 32 11.58 4.85 -6.15
N ALA A 33 10.67 5.68 -5.62
CA ALA A 33 10.13 5.54 -4.26
C ALA A 33 9.48 4.16 -4.02
N ASN A 34 8.67 3.66 -4.96
CA ASN A 34 7.98 2.38 -4.83
C ASN A 34 8.93 1.18 -4.94
N HIS A 35 9.94 1.27 -5.82
CA HIS A 35 10.95 0.21 -5.93
C HIS A 35 11.86 0.16 -4.71
N LEU A 36 12.19 1.32 -4.13
CA LEU A 36 12.93 1.43 -2.88
C LEU A 36 12.14 0.88 -1.68
N LEU A 37 10.80 1.02 -1.68
CA LEU A 37 9.89 0.47 -0.67
C LEU A 37 9.82 -1.06 -0.64
N MET A 38 10.11 -1.74 -1.75
CA MET A 38 10.13 -3.20 -1.83
C MET A 38 11.51 -3.80 -1.48
N MET A 39 12.57 -2.98 -1.44
CA MET A 39 13.92 -3.46 -1.14
C MET A 39 14.09 -3.83 0.35
N PRO A 40 14.80 -4.91 0.68
CA PRO A 40 15.22 -5.19 2.05
C PRO A 40 16.03 -4.03 2.62
N LEU A 41 15.96 -3.81 3.94
CA LEU A 41 16.70 -2.73 4.62
C LEU A 41 18.20 -2.73 4.26
N SER A 42 18.81 -3.91 4.13
CA SER A 42 20.21 -4.08 3.72
C SER A 42 20.51 -3.48 2.33
N HIS A 43 19.59 -3.62 1.37
CA HIS A 43 19.75 -3.08 0.02
C HIS A 43 19.59 -1.56 0.00
N ARG A 44 18.70 -1.01 0.83
CA ARG A 44 18.54 0.44 0.99
C ARG A 44 19.81 1.08 1.57
N LEU A 45 20.38 0.45 2.59
CA LEU A 45 21.65 0.91 3.18
C LEU A 45 22.82 0.79 2.19
N LEU A 46 22.85 -0.27 1.40
CA LEU A 46 23.83 -0.45 0.33
C LEU A 46 23.70 0.65 -0.74
N LEU A 47 22.47 1.01 -1.11
CA LEU A 47 22.22 2.10 -2.07
C LEU A 47 22.68 3.46 -1.52
N VAL A 48 22.39 3.76 -0.25
CA VAL A 48 22.89 4.97 0.43
C VAL A 48 24.41 5.00 0.44
N THR A 49 25.04 3.85 0.69
CA THR A 49 26.50 3.70 0.71
C THR A 49 27.10 3.85 -0.70
N ALA A 50 26.50 3.23 -1.71
CA ALA A 50 26.92 3.36 -3.10
C ALA A 50 26.79 4.81 -3.61
N ASN A 51 25.70 5.50 -3.26
CA ASN A 51 25.54 6.92 -3.57
C ASN A 51 26.66 7.76 -2.94
N ALA A 52 26.93 7.54 -1.65
CA ALA A 52 28.03 8.20 -0.95
C ALA A 52 29.38 7.99 -1.66
N VAL A 53 29.71 6.74 -2.04
CA VAL A 53 30.96 6.41 -2.74
C VAL A 53 31.04 7.08 -4.12
N VAL A 54 29.97 7.04 -4.92
CA VAL A 54 29.94 7.64 -6.26
C VAL A 54 30.07 9.16 -6.21
N VAL A 55 29.34 9.81 -5.31
CA VAL A 55 29.37 11.27 -5.12
C VAL A 55 30.75 11.72 -4.63
N ALA A 56 31.37 10.93 -3.74
CA ALA A 56 32.73 11.16 -3.29
C ALA A 56 33.73 11.01 -4.45
N ALA A 57 33.66 9.93 -5.22
CA ALA A 57 34.53 9.68 -6.38
C ALA A 57 34.40 10.77 -7.47
N ALA A 58 33.20 11.35 -7.61
CA ALA A 58 32.93 12.47 -8.51
C ALA A 58 33.44 13.83 -7.98
N GLY A 59 34.01 13.89 -6.78
CA GLY A 59 34.51 15.14 -6.17
C GLY A 59 33.41 16.15 -5.83
N ILE A 60 32.16 15.70 -5.71
CA ILE A 60 31.02 16.57 -5.38
C ILE A 60 31.09 16.91 -3.90
N ARG A 61 31.33 18.19 -3.62
CA ARG A 61 31.49 18.72 -2.25
C ARG A 61 30.18 19.22 -1.62
N ALA A 62 29.10 19.32 -2.41
CA ALA A 62 27.83 19.87 -1.96
C ALA A 62 27.01 18.84 -1.16
N PRO A 63 26.41 19.21 -0.01
CA PRO A 63 25.55 18.32 0.79
C PRO A 63 24.39 17.74 -0.01
N LEU A 64 23.85 18.53 -0.94
CA LEU A 64 22.71 18.13 -1.77
C LEU A 64 22.97 16.86 -2.59
N GLY A 65 24.20 16.65 -3.09
CA GLY A 65 24.55 15.44 -3.84
C GLY A 65 24.60 14.19 -2.95
N TRP A 66 25.06 14.35 -1.70
CA TRP A 66 25.13 13.29 -0.71
C TRP A 66 23.75 12.94 -0.13
N MET A 67 22.89 13.95 0.01
CA MET A 67 21.61 13.85 0.68
C MET A 67 20.44 13.49 -0.24
N LEU A 68 20.60 13.57 -1.56
CA LEU A 68 19.53 13.28 -2.51
C LEU A 68 18.90 11.89 -2.31
N VAL A 69 19.72 10.83 -2.28
CA VAL A 69 19.24 9.44 -2.12
C VAL A 69 18.65 9.20 -0.72
N PRO A 70 19.29 9.63 0.38
CA PRO A 70 18.70 9.56 1.73
C PRO A 70 17.38 10.34 1.87
N ILE A 71 17.27 11.54 1.28
CA ILE A 71 16.03 12.33 1.27
C ILE A 71 14.92 11.58 0.52
N LEU A 72 15.20 11.08 -0.67
CA LEU A 72 14.23 10.31 -1.46
C LEU A 72 13.78 9.04 -0.75
N LEU A 73 14.71 8.34 -0.10
CA LEU A 73 14.42 7.18 0.74
C LEU A 73 13.57 7.56 1.95
N ALA A 74 13.89 8.63 2.66
CA ALA A 74 13.12 9.05 3.82
C ALA A 74 11.69 9.48 3.47
N VAL A 75 11.50 10.15 2.33
CA VAL A 75 10.17 10.57 1.85
C VAL A 75 9.33 9.37 1.42
N SER A 76 9.97 8.29 0.95
CA SER A 76 9.31 7.09 0.46
C SER A 76 9.11 6.00 1.50
N THR A 77 9.73 6.07 2.70
CA THR A 77 9.75 4.96 3.67
C THR A 77 9.05 5.29 4.99
N THR A 78 9.00 4.33 5.93
CA THR A 78 8.46 4.54 7.27
C THR A 78 9.39 5.43 8.10
N PRO A 79 8.88 6.16 9.12
CA PRO A 79 9.71 7.03 9.96
C PRO A 79 10.88 6.29 10.62
N ALA A 80 10.69 5.01 10.98
CA ALA A 80 11.73 4.16 11.54
C ALA A 80 12.84 3.87 10.51
N VAL A 81 12.48 3.49 9.29
CA VAL A 81 13.45 3.28 8.20
C VAL A 81 14.14 4.59 7.83
N ALA A 82 13.40 5.70 7.77
CA ALA A 82 13.97 7.03 7.54
C ALA A 82 14.99 7.41 8.63
N ALA A 83 14.73 7.06 9.89
CA ALA A 83 15.67 7.27 11.00
C ALA A 83 16.92 6.39 10.86
N VAL A 84 16.78 5.12 10.46
CA VAL A 84 17.94 4.23 10.21
C VAL A 84 18.77 4.73 9.03
N VAL A 85 18.12 5.15 7.93
CA VAL A 85 18.78 5.76 6.76
C VAL A 85 19.48 7.06 7.15
N ALA A 86 18.86 7.89 8.00
CA ALA A 86 19.45 9.12 8.49
C ALA A 86 20.67 8.86 9.39
N ALA A 87 20.56 7.91 10.33
CA ALA A 87 21.65 7.51 11.21
C ALA A 87 22.83 6.93 10.41
N TRP A 88 22.55 6.07 9.43
CA TRP A 88 23.58 5.51 8.55
C TRP A 88 24.26 6.58 7.69
N SER A 89 23.49 7.52 7.16
CA SER A 89 24.04 8.66 6.42
C SER A 89 24.94 9.54 7.31
N ALA A 90 24.59 9.73 8.59
CA ALA A 90 25.43 10.44 9.56
C ALA A 90 26.76 9.71 9.83
N VAL A 91 26.73 8.37 9.94
CA VAL A 91 27.93 7.53 10.09
C VAL A 91 28.85 7.69 8.86
N LEU A 92 28.30 7.65 7.64
CA LEU A 92 29.08 7.82 6.41
C LEU A 92 29.73 9.21 6.31
N ILE A 93 29.01 10.26 6.73
CA ILE A 93 29.56 11.62 6.81
C ILE A 93 30.71 11.67 7.83
N ALA A 94 30.53 11.11 9.04
CA ALA A 94 31.58 11.07 10.06
C ALA A 94 32.82 10.29 9.59
N LEU A 95 32.62 9.16 8.90
CA LEU A 95 33.69 8.35 8.32
C LEU A 95 34.48 9.14 7.25
N SER A 96 33.79 9.95 6.44
CA SER A 96 34.42 10.78 5.40
C SER A 96 35.34 11.88 5.95
N ILE A 97 35.12 12.30 7.20
CA ILE A 97 35.98 13.26 7.91
C ILE A 97 37.22 12.55 8.47
N ALA A 98 37.04 11.35 9.02
CA ALA A 98 38.11 10.58 9.66
C ALA A 98 39.08 9.93 8.66
N VAL A 99 38.62 9.60 7.45
CA VAL A 99 39.40 8.90 6.42
C VAL A 99 39.56 9.82 5.20
N PRO A 100 40.70 10.51 5.04
CA PRO A 100 40.91 11.54 4.03
C PRO A 100 41.27 10.93 2.65
N VAL A 101 40.55 9.89 2.24
CA VAL A 101 40.80 9.17 0.98
C VAL A 101 40.00 9.77 -0.17
N VAL A 102 39.05 10.69 0.11
CA VAL A 102 38.22 11.34 -0.92
C VAL A 102 38.02 12.83 -0.62
N PRO A 103 38.19 13.76 -1.59
CA PRO A 103 38.01 15.20 -1.36
C PRO A 103 36.51 15.57 -1.31
N GLY A 104 35.84 15.16 -0.23
CA GLY A 104 34.38 15.23 -0.16
C GLY A 104 33.80 15.90 1.08
N HIS A 105 34.60 16.32 2.07
CA HIS A 105 34.12 17.07 3.24
C HIS A 105 35.29 17.74 3.97
N GLN A 106 36.16 18.41 3.22
CA GLN A 106 37.24 19.17 3.86
C GLN A 106 36.66 20.40 4.57
N SER A 107 36.56 20.28 5.90
CA SER A 107 36.82 21.34 6.88
C SER A 107 35.90 22.56 6.89
N ASP A 108 34.71 22.52 6.30
CA ASP A 108 33.75 23.62 6.43
C ASP A 108 32.67 23.25 7.47
N PRO A 109 32.72 23.82 8.68
CA PRO A 109 31.77 23.53 9.76
C PRO A 109 30.32 23.83 9.35
N LEU A 110 30.11 24.76 8.42
CA LEU A 110 28.78 25.12 7.94
C LEU A 110 28.14 23.98 7.15
N TRP A 111 28.90 23.29 6.29
CA TRP A 111 28.36 22.18 5.51
C TRP A 111 28.06 20.93 6.35
N LEU A 112 28.83 20.71 7.41
CA LEU A 112 28.55 19.69 8.42
C LEU A 112 27.27 20.00 9.19
N ALA A 113 27.10 21.25 9.64
CA ALA A 113 25.91 21.68 10.34
C ALA A 113 24.66 21.57 9.45
N VAL A 114 24.74 21.96 8.18
CA VAL A 114 23.64 21.84 7.20
C VAL A 114 23.28 20.38 6.94
N SER A 115 24.27 19.50 6.79
CA SER A 115 24.01 18.06 6.60
C SER A 115 23.40 17.42 7.84
N GLY A 116 23.91 17.76 9.03
CA GLY A 116 23.37 17.29 10.31
C GLY A 116 21.91 17.73 10.53
N LEU A 117 21.61 19.00 10.27
CA LEU A 117 20.24 19.53 10.33
C LEU A 117 19.33 18.85 9.29
N SER A 118 19.82 18.63 8.08
CA SER A 118 19.06 17.96 7.02
C SER A 118 18.71 16.52 7.40
N LEU A 119 19.68 15.75 7.91
CA LEU A 119 19.47 14.38 8.37
C LEU A 119 18.52 14.30 9.57
N ALA A 120 18.70 15.19 10.56
CA ALA A 120 17.80 15.28 11.70
C ALA A 120 16.36 15.64 11.30
N SER A 121 16.20 16.36 10.18
CA SER A 121 14.89 16.75 9.66
C SER A 121 14.18 15.64 8.88
N LEU A 122 14.88 14.60 8.41
CA LEU A 122 14.30 13.54 7.58
C LEU A 122 13.15 12.77 8.24
N PRO A 123 13.26 12.30 9.50
CA PRO A 123 12.16 11.60 10.16
C PRO A 123 10.96 12.52 10.40
N VAL A 124 11.24 13.79 10.71
CA VAL A 124 10.23 14.83 10.92
C VAL A 124 9.49 15.12 9.61
N PHE A 125 10.22 15.27 8.51
CA PHE A 125 9.67 15.51 7.18
C PHE A 125 8.86 14.31 6.67
N ALA A 126 9.34 13.08 6.84
CA ALA A 126 8.59 11.86 6.51
C ALA A 126 7.26 11.81 7.28
N ARG A 127 7.29 12.15 8.58
CA ARG A 127 6.10 12.20 9.43
C ARG A 127 5.13 13.32 9.01
N LEU A 128 5.63 14.52 8.71
CA LEU A 128 4.82 15.66 8.25
C LEU A 128 4.22 15.43 6.86
N HIS A 129 4.98 14.82 5.94
CA HIS A 129 4.51 14.46 4.62
C HIS A 129 3.38 13.44 4.69
N ARG A 130 3.55 12.37 5.50
CA ARG A 130 2.47 11.41 5.78
C ARG A 130 1.25 12.05 6.42
N ARG A 131 1.43 12.98 7.37
CA ARG A 131 0.32 13.72 7.99
C ARG A 131 -0.44 14.60 7.01
N ARG A 132 0.24 15.21 6.04
CA ARG A 132 -0.42 16.00 4.98
C ARG A 132 -1.15 15.12 3.97
N MET A 133 -0.70 13.89 3.77
CA MET A 133 -1.36 12.90 2.91
C MET A 133 -2.48 12.13 3.63
N ALA A 134 -2.48 12.12 4.96
CA ALA A 134 -3.61 11.68 5.77
C ALA A 134 -4.71 12.75 5.70
N ALA A 135 -5.48 12.72 4.61
CA ALA A 135 -6.77 13.39 4.56
C ALA A 135 -7.63 12.92 5.75
N GLU A 136 -8.54 13.77 6.22
CA GLU A 136 -9.53 13.43 7.23
C GLU A 136 -10.42 12.30 6.68
N VAL A 137 -10.00 11.05 6.92
CA VAL A 137 -10.67 9.88 6.37
C VAL A 137 -11.90 9.63 7.21
N THR A 138 -13.06 9.86 6.60
CA THR A 138 -14.32 9.39 7.18
C THR A 138 -14.50 7.93 6.77
N PRO A 139 -14.34 6.96 7.68
CA PRO A 139 -14.49 5.54 7.36
C PRO A 139 -15.90 5.28 6.83
N ASN A 140 -16.00 4.65 5.66
CA ASN A 140 -17.27 4.14 5.15
C ASN A 140 -17.40 2.68 5.58
N ILE A 141 -18.40 2.43 6.44
CA ILE A 141 -18.63 1.14 7.07
C ILE A 141 -19.87 0.51 6.46
N ARG A 142 -19.73 -0.72 5.98
CA ARG A 142 -20.81 -1.48 5.34
C ARG A 142 -21.00 -2.82 6.06
N ARG A 143 -22.19 -3.03 6.62
CA ARG A 143 -22.61 -4.37 7.06
C ARG A 143 -22.96 -5.21 5.84
N LEU A 144 -22.24 -6.31 5.65
CA LEU A 144 -22.36 -7.13 4.45
C LEU A 144 -23.43 -8.21 4.60
N THR A 145 -23.55 -8.78 5.79
CA THR A 145 -24.58 -9.80 6.11
C THR A 145 -25.76 -9.16 6.85
N PRO A 146 -26.98 -9.72 6.72
CA PRO A 146 -28.12 -9.25 7.50
C PRO A 146 -27.94 -9.51 9.01
N GLU A 147 -28.73 -8.81 9.82
CA GLU A 147 -28.81 -9.08 11.26
C GLU A 147 -29.35 -10.50 11.49
N GLY A 148 -28.72 -11.25 12.42
CA GLY A 148 -29.05 -12.65 12.70
C GLY A 148 -28.47 -13.66 11.69
N ALA A 149 -27.61 -13.23 10.75
CA ALA A 149 -26.84 -14.18 9.95
C ALA A 149 -25.90 -15.00 10.85
N PRO A 150 -25.61 -16.28 10.51
CA PRO A 150 -24.73 -17.13 11.30
C PRO A 150 -23.38 -16.49 11.60
N ARG A 151 -22.87 -15.67 10.66
CA ARG A 151 -21.63 -14.92 10.82
C ARG A 151 -21.79 -13.49 10.34
N PRO A 152 -22.01 -12.52 11.25
CA PRO A 152 -22.03 -11.11 10.91
C PRO A 152 -20.70 -10.66 10.27
N ALA A 153 -20.75 -9.92 9.16
CA ALA A 153 -19.57 -9.39 8.50
C ALA A 153 -19.67 -7.88 8.23
N VAL A 154 -18.58 -7.17 8.47
CA VAL A 154 -18.45 -5.72 8.33
C VAL A 154 -17.23 -5.39 7.50
N LEU A 155 -17.42 -4.54 6.49
CA LEU A 155 -16.36 -3.99 5.64
C LEU A 155 -16.17 -2.52 5.98
N ALA A 156 -14.93 -2.12 6.26
CA ALA A 156 -14.52 -0.72 6.36
C ALA A 156 -13.65 -0.36 5.16
N LEU A 157 -13.89 0.82 4.58
CA LEU A 157 -13.14 1.37 3.46
C LEU A 157 -12.93 2.88 3.66
N SER A 158 -11.78 3.38 3.20
CA SER A 158 -11.46 4.81 3.28
C SER A 158 -11.82 5.57 2.01
N ARG A 159 -12.02 4.84 0.90
CA ARG A 159 -12.14 5.38 -0.46
C ARG A 159 -10.89 6.10 -0.94
N ALA A 160 -9.71 5.73 -0.45
CA ALA A 160 -8.48 6.13 -1.10
C ALA A 160 -8.45 5.61 -2.54
N GLU A 161 -7.86 6.38 -3.46
CA GLU A 161 -7.98 6.16 -4.91
C GLU A 161 -7.52 4.78 -5.41
N ALA A 162 -6.64 4.11 -4.67
CA ALA A 162 -6.13 2.79 -5.04
C ALA A 162 -6.86 1.62 -4.34
N GLU A 163 -7.83 1.89 -3.45
CA GLU A 163 -8.57 0.82 -2.76
C GLU A 163 -9.56 0.14 -3.71
N VAL A 164 -9.62 -1.19 -3.63
CA VAL A 164 -10.64 -2.00 -4.31
C VAL A 164 -11.47 -2.68 -3.23
N ALA A 165 -12.76 -2.38 -3.16
CA ALA A 165 -13.64 -2.97 -2.16
C ALA A 165 -15.08 -3.09 -2.69
N ALA A 166 -15.46 -4.30 -3.09
CA ALA A 166 -16.80 -4.60 -3.58
C ALA A 166 -17.40 -5.82 -2.89
N SER A 167 -18.74 -5.89 -2.85
CA SER A 167 -19.44 -7.01 -2.24
C SER A 167 -20.73 -7.31 -2.98
N THR A 168 -21.08 -8.58 -3.15
CA THR A 168 -22.30 -9.00 -3.82
C THR A 168 -23.00 -10.09 -3.02
N LYS A 169 -24.30 -9.91 -2.76
CA LYS A 169 -25.15 -10.93 -2.17
C LYS A 169 -25.66 -11.87 -3.26
N VAL A 170 -25.39 -13.16 -3.10
CA VAL A 170 -25.86 -14.19 -4.02
C VAL A 170 -26.96 -14.98 -3.33
N ARG A 171 -28.20 -14.82 -3.82
CA ARG A 171 -29.39 -15.42 -3.20
C ARG A 171 -29.19 -16.91 -2.98
N GLY A 172 -29.32 -17.38 -1.74
CA GLY A 172 -29.23 -18.80 -1.36
C GLY A 172 -27.80 -19.36 -1.29
N LEU A 173 -26.77 -18.58 -1.66
CA LEU A 173 -25.37 -18.99 -1.51
C LEU A 173 -24.69 -18.21 -0.39
N GLY A 174 -24.91 -16.90 -0.30
CA GLY A 174 -24.32 -16.07 0.74
C GLY A 174 -23.84 -14.71 0.22
N THR A 175 -22.69 -14.25 0.71
CA THR A 175 -22.08 -12.97 0.31
C THR A 175 -20.67 -13.20 -0.21
N ARG A 176 -20.35 -12.60 -1.34
CA ARG A 176 -19.00 -12.56 -1.92
C ARG A 176 -18.42 -11.18 -1.75
N VAL A 177 -17.12 -11.09 -1.47
CA VAL A 177 -16.41 -9.86 -1.22
C VAL A 177 -15.10 -9.86 -1.99
N LEU A 178 -14.77 -8.73 -2.60
CA LEU A 178 -13.47 -8.42 -3.16
C LEU A 178 -12.84 -7.33 -2.29
N LEU A 179 -11.61 -7.54 -1.86
CA LEU A 179 -10.84 -6.60 -1.08
C LEU A 179 -9.41 -6.53 -1.63
N GLY A 180 -8.90 -5.35 -1.95
CA GLY A 180 -7.56 -5.23 -2.48
C GLY A 180 -7.07 -3.80 -2.61
N VAL A 181 -5.88 -3.68 -3.19
CA VAL A 181 -5.25 -2.40 -3.53
C VAL A 181 -4.65 -2.52 -4.93
N VAL A 182 -4.90 -1.52 -5.75
CA VAL A 182 -4.25 -1.36 -7.06
C VAL A 182 -2.77 -1.10 -6.82
N GLN A 183 -1.95 -1.98 -7.37
CA GLN A 183 -0.50 -1.91 -7.38
C GLN A 183 0.00 -1.65 -8.81
N GLY A 184 1.23 -1.17 -8.92
CA GLY A 184 1.85 -0.92 -10.21
C GLY A 184 1.60 0.47 -10.80
N LYS A 185 2.07 0.68 -12.04
CA LYS A 185 2.07 1.99 -12.69
C LYS A 185 0.76 2.19 -13.45
N THR A 186 -0.10 3.02 -12.88
CA THR A 186 -1.30 3.49 -13.57
C THR A 186 -1.50 4.98 -13.35
N ALA A 187 -1.86 5.69 -14.42
CA ALA A 187 -2.23 7.10 -14.35
C ALA A 187 -3.60 7.34 -13.71
N GLY A 188 -4.39 6.27 -13.48
CA GLY A 188 -5.74 6.34 -12.94
C GLY A 188 -6.07 5.16 -12.03
N PRO A 189 -5.45 5.04 -10.84
CA PRO A 189 -5.74 3.96 -9.89
C PRO A 189 -7.23 3.89 -9.52
N ALA A 190 -7.89 5.05 -9.37
CA ALA A 190 -9.33 5.12 -9.11
C ALA A 190 -10.18 4.51 -10.23
N ARG A 191 -9.76 4.69 -11.49
CA ARG A 191 -10.47 4.12 -12.65
C ARG A 191 -10.28 2.60 -12.70
N VAL A 192 -9.08 2.12 -12.40
CA VAL A 192 -8.78 0.68 -12.30
C VAL A 192 -9.65 0.06 -11.22
N ALA A 193 -9.61 0.62 -10.00
CA ALA A 193 -10.41 0.16 -8.87
C ALA A 193 -11.91 0.11 -9.20
N TRP A 194 -12.47 1.22 -9.70
CA TRP A 194 -13.88 1.28 -10.08
C TRP A 194 -14.26 0.24 -11.14
N THR A 195 -13.41 0.06 -12.17
CA THR A 195 -13.68 -0.94 -13.22
C THR A 195 -13.65 -2.36 -12.66
N LEU A 196 -12.73 -2.64 -11.74
CA LEU A 196 -12.62 -3.93 -11.07
C LEU A 196 -13.83 -4.22 -10.17
N GLU A 197 -14.29 -3.23 -9.42
CA GLU A 197 -15.47 -3.35 -8.56
C GLU A 197 -16.73 -3.67 -9.37
N GLN A 198 -16.95 -2.94 -10.48
CA GLN A 198 -18.09 -3.19 -11.38
C GLN A 198 -18.02 -4.58 -12.03
N ALA A 199 -16.84 -4.99 -12.50
CA ALA A 199 -16.65 -6.31 -13.08
C ALA A 199 -16.88 -7.42 -12.04
N PHE A 200 -16.35 -7.25 -10.84
CA PHE A 200 -16.56 -8.18 -9.75
C PHE A 200 -18.05 -8.33 -9.43
N GLU A 201 -18.79 -7.23 -9.26
CA GLU A 201 -20.22 -7.31 -8.95
C GLU A 201 -21.01 -8.06 -10.03
N ALA A 202 -20.70 -7.81 -11.31
CA ALA A 202 -21.33 -8.48 -12.44
C ALA A 202 -21.02 -10.00 -12.51
N ILE A 203 -19.78 -10.39 -12.23
CA ILE A 203 -19.35 -11.79 -12.29
C ILE A 203 -19.77 -12.56 -11.03
N ALA A 204 -19.57 -11.97 -9.85
CA ALA A 204 -19.85 -12.57 -8.56
C ALA A 204 -21.36 -12.81 -8.34
N ALA A 205 -22.23 -12.04 -9.00
CA ALA A 205 -23.68 -12.26 -8.97
C ALA A 205 -24.11 -13.61 -9.60
N ARG A 206 -23.25 -14.25 -10.41
CA ARG A 206 -23.54 -15.55 -11.03
C ARG A 206 -23.43 -16.66 -9.98
N ARG A 207 -24.54 -17.37 -9.76
CA ARG A 207 -24.63 -18.46 -8.78
C ARG A 207 -23.62 -19.59 -9.01
N THR A 208 -23.27 -19.87 -10.25
CA THR A 208 -22.36 -20.97 -10.59
C THR A 208 -20.89 -20.58 -10.54
N ALA A 209 -20.58 -19.28 -10.47
CA ALA A 209 -19.21 -18.82 -10.53
C ALA A 209 -18.45 -19.20 -9.25
N SER A 210 -17.35 -19.93 -9.34
CA SER A 210 -16.47 -20.17 -8.19
C SER A 210 -15.58 -18.95 -7.90
N LEU A 211 -14.89 -18.93 -6.76
CA LEU A 211 -13.94 -17.85 -6.46
C LEU A 211 -12.79 -17.84 -7.47
N ALA A 212 -12.30 -19.03 -7.87
CA ALA A 212 -11.25 -19.17 -8.88
C ALA A 212 -11.71 -18.65 -10.26
N GLU A 213 -12.95 -18.91 -10.67
CA GLU A 213 -13.50 -18.39 -11.92
C GLU A 213 -13.66 -16.86 -11.90
N ILE A 214 -14.12 -16.30 -10.77
CA ILE A 214 -14.20 -14.86 -10.58
C ILE A 214 -12.80 -14.25 -10.69
N ALA A 215 -11.83 -14.82 -9.97
CA ALA A 215 -10.47 -14.31 -9.95
C ALA A 215 -9.78 -14.42 -11.32
N GLY A 216 -9.97 -15.52 -12.07
CA GLY A 216 -9.45 -15.66 -13.43
C GLY A 216 -10.04 -14.63 -14.40
N ALA A 217 -11.33 -14.31 -14.27
CA ALA A 217 -11.95 -13.27 -15.07
C ALA A 217 -11.45 -11.85 -14.71
N LEU A 218 -11.20 -11.59 -13.42
CA LEU A 218 -10.59 -10.33 -12.98
C LEU A 218 -9.11 -10.23 -13.38
N ASP A 219 -8.37 -11.33 -13.36
CA ASP A 219 -6.96 -11.40 -13.77
C ASP A 219 -6.79 -10.96 -15.23
N GLN A 220 -7.58 -11.54 -16.13
CA GLN A 220 -7.62 -11.15 -17.55
C GLN A 220 -8.00 -9.68 -17.75
N LEU A 221 -8.91 -9.17 -16.91
CA LEU A 221 -9.32 -7.77 -16.97
C LEU A 221 -8.17 -6.84 -16.57
N VAL A 222 -7.44 -7.16 -15.50
CA VAL A 222 -6.27 -6.36 -15.06
C VAL A 222 -5.14 -6.44 -16.09
N GLU A 223 -4.86 -7.62 -16.64
CA GLU A 223 -3.87 -7.81 -17.70
C GLU A 223 -4.19 -6.91 -18.92
N GLY A 224 -5.48 -6.81 -19.28
CA GLY A 224 -5.97 -5.93 -20.35
C GLY A 224 -5.87 -4.43 -20.07
N MET A 225 -5.67 -4.01 -18.81
CA MET A 225 -5.53 -2.59 -18.44
C MET A 225 -4.11 -2.05 -18.67
N GLY A 226 -3.11 -2.93 -18.79
CA GLY A 226 -1.74 -2.58 -19.14
C GLY A 226 -0.69 -3.45 -18.45
N PRO A 227 0.53 -3.53 -19.00
CA PRO A 227 1.57 -4.47 -18.57
C PRO A 227 2.13 -4.20 -17.17
N ASP A 228 1.98 -2.97 -16.66
CA ASP A 228 2.49 -2.55 -15.36
C ASP A 228 1.38 -2.44 -14.30
N VAL A 229 0.13 -2.83 -14.61
CA VAL A 229 -1.00 -2.76 -13.67
C VAL A 229 -1.17 -4.12 -13.01
N HIS A 230 -1.25 -4.13 -11.69
CA HIS A 230 -1.51 -5.35 -10.93
C HIS A 230 -2.39 -5.03 -9.73
N VAL A 231 -3.13 -6.00 -9.22
CA VAL A 231 -3.98 -5.77 -8.04
C VAL A 231 -3.74 -6.87 -7.03
N ALA A 232 -3.21 -6.48 -5.88
CA ALA A 232 -3.12 -7.37 -4.73
C ALA A 232 -4.49 -7.44 -4.07
N ALA A 233 -5.16 -8.56 -4.21
CA ALA A 233 -6.54 -8.74 -3.77
C ALA A 233 -6.78 -10.08 -3.07
N SER A 234 -7.80 -10.11 -2.23
CA SER A 234 -8.38 -11.32 -1.65
C SER A 234 -9.85 -11.34 -1.98
N LEU A 235 -10.34 -12.49 -2.46
CA LEU A 235 -11.75 -12.75 -2.57
C LEU A 235 -12.20 -13.60 -1.39
N VAL A 236 -13.39 -13.29 -0.88
CA VAL A 236 -13.99 -13.95 0.27
C VAL A 236 -15.40 -14.37 -0.09
N GLU A 237 -15.75 -15.62 0.16
CA GLU A 237 -17.14 -16.09 0.13
C GLU A 237 -17.58 -16.46 1.55
N ILE A 238 -18.68 -15.88 2.01
CA ILE A 238 -19.34 -16.22 3.27
C ILE A 238 -20.66 -16.88 2.91
N SER A 239 -20.76 -18.19 3.11
CA SER A 239 -21.99 -18.93 2.79
C SER A 239 -23.15 -18.52 3.68
N ALA A 240 -24.36 -18.86 3.24
CA ALA A 240 -25.57 -18.79 4.04
C ALA A 240 -25.50 -19.63 5.33
N SER A 241 -24.67 -20.68 5.38
CA SER A 241 -24.42 -21.49 6.59
C SER A 241 -23.30 -20.94 7.48
N GLY A 242 -22.59 -19.89 7.06
CA GLY A 242 -21.49 -19.28 7.82
C GLY A 242 -20.11 -19.90 7.57
N GLN A 243 -19.97 -20.86 6.65
CA GLN A 243 -18.65 -21.28 6.16
C GLN A 243 -18.01 -20.14 5.36
N VAL A 244 -16.68 -20.01 5.47
CA VAL A 244 -15.93 -18.94 4.81
C VAL A 244 -14.82 -19.53 3.94
N TRP A 245 -14.77 -19.11 2.68
CA TRP A 245 -13.71 -19.46 1.73
C TRP A 245 -12.93 -18.21 1.34
N PHE A 246 -11.64 -18.40 1.11
CA PHE A 246 -10.74 -17.34 0.71
C PHE A 246 -9.97 -17.75 -0.55
N LEU A 247 -9.74 -16.77 -1.42
CA LEU A 247 -8.81 -16.90 -2.52
C LEU A 247 -7.89 -15.69 -2.54
N ARG A 248 -6.59 -15.92 -2.37
CA ARG A 248 -5.57 -14.87 -2.30
C ARG A 248 -4.91 -14.69 -3.67
N CYS A 249 -5.04 -13.49 -4.23
CA CYS A 249 -4.46 -13.08 -5.51
C CYS A 249 -3.39 -12.01 -5.25
N GLY A 250 -2.22 -12.43 -4.75
CA GLY A 250 -1.15 -11.53 -4.29
C GLY A 250 -1.53 -10.65 -3.10
N GLY A 251 -2.75 -10.84 -2.61
CA GLY A 251 -3.41 -10.02 -1.64
C GLY A 251 -3.37 -10.58 -0.22
N PRO A 252 -4.06 -9.87 0.67
CA PRO A 252 -3.76 -9.90 2.08
C PRO A 252 -3.85 -11.22 2.81
N ALA A 253 -3.06 -11.34 3.88
CA ALA A 253 -3.14 -12.43 4.83
C ALA A 253 -4.53 -12.46 5.49
N VAL A 254 -5.04 -13.68 5.67
CA VAL A 254 -6.26 -13.93 6.44
C VAL A 254 -5.82 -14.15 7.88
N LEU A 255 -6.42 -13.40 8.79
CA LEU A 255 -6.05 -13.39 10.20
C LEU A 255 -7.22 -13.90 11.02
N ALA A 256 -6.96 -14.84 11.91
CA ALA A 256 -7.95 -15.33 12.85
C ALA A 256 -7.51 -14.98 14.28
N ALA A 257 -8.32 -14.19 15.00
CA ALA A 257 -8.15 -14.04 16.44
C ALA A 257 -9.22 -14.87 17.18
N ARG A 258 -8.75 -15.74 18.07
CA ARG A 258 -9.64 -16.50 18.95
C ARG A 258 -9.98 -15.65 20.17
N GLN A 259 -11.25 -15.53 20.54
CA GLN A 259 -11.67 -14.82 21.77
C GLN A 259 -11.38 -15.62 23.07
N VAL A 260 -10.64 -16.73 23.00
CA VAL A 260 -10.27 -17.48 24.21
C VAL A 260 -9.03 -16.83 24.83
N VAL A 261 -9.23 -16.26 26.03
CA VAL A 261 -8.20 -15.67 26.89
C VAL A 261 -6.90 -16.48 26.82
N GLY A 262 -5.85 -15.89 26.25
CA GLY A 262 -4.49 -16.44 26.31
C GLY A 262 -3.99 -17.26 25.11
N THR A 263 -4.75 -17.41 24.03
CA THR A 263 -4.23 -18.04 22.78
C THR A 263 -4.23 -17.06 21.61
N GLY A 264 -3.03 -16.70 21.16
CA GLY A 264 -2.77 -15.65 20.17
C GLY A 264 -3.40 -15.90 18.80
N ALA A 265 -3.56 -14.82 18.05
CA ALA A 265 -4.04 -14.83 16.67
C ALA A 265 -3.25 -15.83 15.81
N VAL A 266 -3.96 -16.75 15.17
CA VAL A 266 -3.37 -17.65 14.17
C VAL A 266 -3.35 -16.87 12.86
N VAL A 267 -2.13 -16.53 12.42
CA VAL A 267 -1.87 -15.94 11.09
C VAL A 267 -1.94 -17.09 10.09
N GLY A 268 -3.01 -17.15 9.30
CA GLY A 268 -3.07 -18.05 8.16
C GLY A 268 -2.31 -17.43 6.99
N GLU A 269 -1.06 -17.82 6.79
CA GLU A 269 -0.27 -17.41 5.62
C GLU A 269 -0.59 -18.25 4.36
N GLY A 270 -1.67 -19.02 4.36
CA GLY A 270 -2.00 -20.06 3.37
C GLY A 270 -1.80 -19.65 1.91
N PRO A 271 -1.61 -20.63 0.99
CA PRO A 271 -0.85 -20.49 -0.25
C PRO A 271 -1.18 -19.19 -0.99
N GLY A 272 -0.17 -18.31 -1.11
CA GLY A 272 -0.31 -17.06 -1.82
C GLY A 272 -0.30 -17.27 -3.34
N GLY A 273 -1.37 -16.84 -4.02
CA GLY A 273 -1.35 -16.64 -5.47
C GLY A 273 -0.60 -15.35 -5.84
N LEU A 274 -0.28 -15.18 -7.13
CA LEU A 274 0.24 -13.91 -7.65
C LEU A 274 -0.86 -12.82 -7.66
N PRO A 275 -0.48 -11.53 -7.62
CA PRO A 275 -1.43 -10.44 -7.86
C PRO A 275 -2.21 -10.62 -9.16
N LEU A 276 -3.47 -10.16 -9.17
CA LEU A 276 -4.25 -10.09 -10.41
C LEU A 276 -3.48 -9.25 -11.44
N GLY A 277 -3.47 -9.70 -12.70
CA GLY A 277 -2.69 -9.15 -13.80
C GLY A 277 -1.29 -9.78 -13.97
N LEU A 278 -0.87 -10.66 -13.05
CA LEU A 278 0.43 -11.36 -13.12
C LEU A 278 0.29 -12.88 -13.30
N GLY A 279 -0.92 -13.38 -13.49
CA GLY A 279 -1.20 -14.76 -13.84
C GLY A 279 -2.18 -15.44 -12.90
N ALA A 280 -2.52 -16.67 -13.26
CA ALA A 280 -3.61 -17.40 -12.64
C ALA A 280 -3.47 -17.51 -11.10
N PRO A 281 -4.54 -17.26 -10.35
CA PRO A 281 -4.54 -17.36 -8.89
C PRO A 281 -4.34 -18.82 -8.47
N ALA A 282 -3.58 -19.03 -7.41
CA ALA A 282 -3.31 -20.35 -6.88
C ALA A 282 -4.42 -20.75 -5.90
N GLY A 283 -5.25 -21.73 -6.27
CA GLY A 283 -6.08 -22.58 -5.40
C GLY A 283 -7.04 -21.89 -4.42
N GLU A 284 -8.28 -22.38 -4.32
CA GLU A 284 -9.18 -21.94 -3.25
C GLU A 284 -8.76 -22.55 -1.91
N GLU A 285 -8.67 -21.72 -0.85
CA GLU A 285 -8.41 -22.19 0.51
C GLU A 285 -9.71 -22.11 1.32
N LEU A 286 -10.18 -23.26 1.78
CA LEU A 286 -11.23 -23.33 2.77
C LEU A 286 -10.62 -23.10 4.15
N VAL A 287 -10.96 -21.96 4.77
CA VAL A 287 -10.60 -21.70 6.16
C VAL A 287 -11.84 -21.91 7.00
N GLU A 288 -11.91 -23.08 7.62
CA GLU A 288 -12.89 -23.29 8.68
C GLU A 288 -12.45 -22.45 9.88
N ALA A 289 -13.22 -21.40 10.17
CA ALA A 289 -12.92 -20.60 11.34
C ALA A 289 -13.13 -21.44 12.60
N PRO A 290 -12.18 -21.42 13.54
CA PRO A 290 -12.41 -22.02 14.84
C PRO A 290 -13.70 -21.47 15.45
N ALA A 291 -14.52 -22.35 16.04
CA ALA A 291 -15.69 -21.92 16.80
C ALA A 291 -15.28 -20.83 17.83
N GLY A 292 -15.95 -19.68 17.79
CA GLY A 292 -15.63 -18.52 18.65
C GLY A 292 -14.47 -17.62 18.18
N ALA A 293 -13.94 -17.80 16.96
CA ALA A 293 -12.93 -16.90 16.39
C ALA A 293 -13.52 -15.78 15.52
N ARG A 294 -13.04 -14.56 15.74
CA ARG A 294 -13.29 -13.41 14.87
C ARG A 294 -12.19 -13.36 13.81
N LEU A 295 -12.58 -13.24 12.55
CA LEU A 295 -11.65 -13.18 11.42
C LEU A 295 -11.47 -11.74 10.94
N ALA A 296 -10.28 -11.44 10.42
CA ALA A 296 -9.97 -10.23 9.68
C ALA A 296 -9.32 -10.57 8.33
N VAL A 297 -9.63 -9.76 7.33
CA VAL A 297 -8.87 -9.68 6.08
C VAL A 297 -8.41 -8.24 5.92
N VAL A 298 -7.10 -8.02 5.88
CA VAL A 298 -6.47 -6.68 5.88
C VAL A 298 -5.36 -6.59 4.87
N THR A 299 -5.36 -5.60 4.00
CA THR A 299 -4.39 -5.46 2.89
C THR A 299 -2.92 -5.55 3.35
N HIS A 300 -2.00 -5.88 2.43
CA HIS A 300 -0.56 -5.88 2.72
C HIS A 300 -0.04 -4.53 3.25
N ALA A 301 -0.72 -3.41 2.97
CA ALA A 301 -0.34 -2.14 3.55
C ALA A 301 -0.49 -2.12 5.08
N PHE A 302 -1.42 -2.88 5.65
CA PHE A 302 -1.53 -3.05 7.10
C PHE A 302 -0.32 -3.82 7.66
N SER A 303 0.11 -4.92 7.02
CA SER A 303 1.28 -5.67 7.46
C SER A 303 2.58 -4.89 7.30
N ALA A 304 2.70 -4.08 6.25
CA ALA A 304 3.84 -3.21 6.04
C ALA A 304 3.94 -2.08 7.08
N GLU A 305 2.81 -1.50 7.48
CA GLU A 305 2.79 -0.43 8.49
C GLU A 305 3.01 -0.95 9.91
N HIS A 306 2.56 -2.18 10.22
CA HIS A 306 2.67 -2.79 11.54
C HIS A 306 3.74 -3.88 11.62
N TYR A 307 4.75 -3.86 10.74
CA TYR A 307 5.74 -4.94 10.62
C TYR A 307 6.37 -5.36 11.97
N ASP A 308 6.64 -4.40 12.86
CA ASP A 308 7.30 -4.66 14.14
C ASP A 308 6.40 -5.38 15.17
N ASP A 309 5.08 -5.21 15.09
CA ASP A 309 4.10 -5.82 16.01
C ASP A 309 2.80 -6.21 15.29
N TYR A 310 2.94 -6.88 14.15
CA TYR A 310 1.79 -7.17 13.29
C TYR A 310 0.75 -8.01 14.02
N VAL A 311 1.19 -9.05 14.73
CA VAL A 311 0.32 -9.97 15.48
C VAL A 311 -0.36 -9.27 16.65
N GLY A 312 0.35 -8.45 17.43
CA GLY A 312 -0.22 -7.71 18.55
C GLY A 312 -1.25 -6.69 18.11
N GLN A 313 -0.96 -5.95 17.04
CA GLN A 313 -1.87 -4.93 16.49
C GLN A 313 -3.18 -5.53 15.95
N VAL A 314 -3.08 -6.71 15.32
CA VAL A 314 -4.26 -7.46 14.85
C VAL A 314 -5.11 -7.92 16.03
N GLN A 315 -4.48 -8.46 17.09
CA GLN A 315 -5.19 -8.87 18.29
C GLN A 315 -5.87 -7.70 18.99
N GLU A 316 -5.18 -6.57 19.16
CA GLU A 316 -5.73 -5.35 19.77
C GLU A 316 -6.90 -4.78 18.96
N SER A 317 -6.78 -4.81 17.63
CA SER A 317 -7.84 -4.36 16.73
C SER A 317 -9.05 -5.28 16.80
N LEU A 318 -8.85 -6.59 16.76
CA LEU A 318 -9.91 -7.59 16.84
C LEU A 318 -10.52 -7.72 18.24
N ALA A 319 -9.85 -7.25 19.29
CA ALA A 319 -10.40 -7.15 20.66
C ALA A 319 -11.41 -6.01 20.83
N ALA A 320 -11.65 -5.19 19.80
CA ALA A 320 -12.66 -4.14 19.87
C ALA A 320 -14.06 -4.69 20.18
N ARG A 321 -14.88 -3.89 20.90
CA ARG A 321 -16.21 -4.32 21.35
C ARG A 321 -17.18 -4.63 20.22
N THR A 322 -17.04 -3.95 19.09
CA THR A 322 -17.92 -4.09 17.92
C THR A 322 -17.12 -4.42 16.67
N PRO A 323 -17.70 -5.13 15.69
CA PRO A 323 -17.03 -5.43 14.43
C PRO A 323 -16.71 -4.16 13.63
N GLU A 324 -17.54 -3.12 13.73
CA GLU A 324 -17.29 -1.83 13.10
C GLU A 324 -16.02 -1.18 13.65
N LEU A 325 -15.86 -1.16 14.98
CA LEU A 325 -14.68 -0.57 15.60
C LEU A 325 -13.42 -1.40 15.29
N ALA A 326 -13.55 -2.73 15.23
CA ALA A 326 -12.46 -3.60 14.78
C ALA A 326 -12.05 -3.28 13.34
N ALA A 327 -13.02 -3.18 12.42
CA ALA A 327 -12.78 -2.89 11.02
C ALA A 327 -12.15 -1.51 10.82
N ILE A 328 -12.60 -0.49 11.56
CA ILE A 328 -11.97 0.84 11.55
C ILE A 328 -10.52 0.76 12.01
N ARG A 329 -10.23 0.09 13.14
CA ARG A 329 -8.85 -0.04 13.65
C ARG A 329 -7.94 -0.75 12.65
N LEU A 330 -8.45 -1.79 11.99
CA LEU A 330 -7.74 -2.53 10.96
C LEU A 330 -7.56 -1.75 9.64
N MET A 331 -8.37 -0.72 9.40
CA MET A 331 -8.23 0.18 8.25
C MET A 331 -7.17 1.28 8.51
N LEU A 332 -6.85 1.52 9.78
CA LEU A 332 -5.95 2.58 10.22
C LEU A 332 -4.55 2.03 10.53
N GLY A 333 -3.54 2.79 10.15
CA GLY A 333 -2.13 2.55 10.45
C GLY A 333 -1.72 3.12 11.80
N HIS A 334 -0.42 3.02 12.10
CA HIS A 334 0.13 3.43 13.38
C HIS A 334 0.04 4.96 13.57
N ALA A 335 -0.96 5.44 14.31
CA ALA A 335 -0.88 6.75 14.95
C ALA A 335 -1.60 6.79 16.30
N THR A 336 -0.94 7.44 17.24
CA THR A 336 -1.57 7.96 18.45
C THR A 336 -2.36 9.23 18.10
N GLY A 337 -3.66 9.10 17.87
CA GLY A 337 -4.60 10.22 17.70
C GLY A 337 -5.31 10.31 16.34
N ALA A 338 -6.02 11.41 16.09
CA ALA A 338 -6.96 11.62 14.98
C ALA A 338 -6.35 11.68 13.55
N SER A 339 -5.10 11.26 13.36
CA SER A 339 -4.35 11.41 12.10
C SER A 339 -3.64 10.10 11.70
N ALA A 340 -4.24 8.95 12.04
CA ALA A 340 -3.74 7.66 11.59
C ALA A 340 -3.81 7.55 10.07
N PRO A 341 -2.71 7.19 9.38
CA PRO A 341 -2.73 6.98 7.94
C PRO A 341 -3.64 5.80 7.63
N VAL A 342 -4.34 5.83 6.51
CA VAL A 342 -5.14 4.68 6.08
C VAL A 342 -4.23 3.67 5.41
N VAL A 343 -4.38 2.40 5.79
CA VAL A 343 -3.60 1.27 5.27
C VAL A 343 -4.43 0.32 4.40
N GLY A 344 -5.56 0.79 3.88
CA GLY A 344 -6.44 0.04 2.97
C GLY A 344 -7.74 -0.45 3.61
N PRO A 345 -8.64 -1.05 2.82
CA PRO A 345 -9.90 -1.56 3.33
C PRO A 345 -9.68 -2.79 4.23
N ALA A 346 -10.62 -3.02 5.14
CA ALA A 346 -10.59 -4.14 6.08
C ALA A 346 -11.95 -4.82 6.20
N LEU A 347 -11.95 -6.15 6.17
CA LEU A 347 -13.14 -6.98 6.41
C LEU A 347 -13.01 -7.67 7.76
N VAL A 348 -14.03 -7.57 8.60
CA VAL A 348 -14.17 -8.31 9.86
C VAL A 348 -15.35 -9.26 9.77
N ILE A 349 -15.15 -10.51 10.16
CA ILE A 349 -16.19 -11.55 10.21
C ILE A 349 -16.27 -12.06 11.65
N GLU A 350 -17.42 -11.88 12.28
CA GLU A 350 -17.69 -12.34 13.64
C GLU A 350 -17.69 -13.88 13.73
N PRO A 351 -17.50 -14.44 14.93
CA PRO A 351 -17.68 -15.88 15.14
C PRO A 351 -19.13 -16.31 14.87
N VAL A 352 -19.34 -17.62 14.76
CA VAL A 352 -20.70 -18.17 14.70
C VAL A 352 -21.43 -17.83 15.99
N THR A 353 -22.59 -17.18 15.88
CA THR A 353 -23.50 -16.97 17.01
C THR A 353 -24.36 -18.21 17.20
N ASP A 354 -24.22 -18.89 18.33
CA ASP A 354 -25.14 -19.95 18.78
C ASP A 354 -26.53 -19.38 19.14
#